data_AF-A0A7W1BYU3-F1
#
_entry.id   AF-A0A7W1BYU3-F1
#
_cell.length_a   1.000
_cell.length_b   1.000
_cell.length_c   1.000
_cell.angle_alpha   90.00
_cell.angle_beta   90.00
_cell.angle_gamma   90.00
#
_symmetry.space_group_name_H-M   'P 1'
#
loop_
_entity.id
_entity.type
_entity.pdbx_description
1 polymer ?
#
loop_
_entity_poly.entity_id
_entity_poly.type
_entity_poly.pdbx_seq_one_letter_code
_entity_poly.pdbx_strand_id
1 'polypeptide(L)' 'MSTIVEVEKLALDLSEKERANLAANLLDSLPGILSDDDEGVAEALRRDADGEANPAQAISLAELDSQIQARRG' A
#
# COMPACT_ATOMS: atom_id res chain seq x y z
N MET A 1 0.35 15.76 -27.91
CA MET A 1 0.67 15.02 -26.69
C MET A 1 0.33 15.95 -25.55
N SER A 2 -0.62 15.59 -24.69
CA SER A 2 -0.95 16.43 -23.53
C SER A 2 0.22 16.36 -22.54
N THR A 3 0.54 17.48 -21.90
CA THR A 3 1.53 17.52 -20.82
C THR A 3 0.95 16.93 -19.54
N ILE A 4 1.81 16.49 -18.61
CA ILE A 4 1.38 15.95 -17.31
C ILE A 4 0.49 16.97 -16.56
N VAL A 5 0.87 18.24 -16.58
CA VAL A 5 0.13 19.33 -15.93
C VAL A 5 -1.29 19.49 -16.51
N GLU A 6 -1.46 19.32 -17.82
CA GLU A 6 -2.78 19.37 -18.46
C GLU A 6 -3.63 18.17 -18.07
N VAL A 7 -3.03 16.98 -17.96
CA VAL A 7 -3.73 15.76 -17.52
C VAL A 7 -4.17 15.87 -16.06
N GLU A 8 -3.31 16.39 -15.18
CA GLU A 8 -3.63 16.63 -13.76
C GLU A 8 -4.81 17.60 -13.61
N LYS A 9 -4.80 18.72 -14.34
CA LYS A 9 -5.91 19.68 -14.32
C LYS A 9 -7.24 19.02 -14.69
N LEU A 10 -7.25 18.26 -15.77
CA LEU A 10 -8.46 17.56 -16.23
C LEU A 10 -8.92 16.49 -15.24
N ALA A 11 -8.00 15.79 -14.58
CA ALA A 11 -8.33 14.81 -13.55
C ALA A 11 -8.91 15.47 -12.27
N LEU A 12 -8.47 16.68 -11.93
CA LEU A 12 -8.98 17.43 -10.78
C LEU A 12 -10.38 18.02 -11.03
N ASP A 13 -10.77 18.24 -12.28
CA ASP A 13 -12.13 18.66 -12.65
C ASP A 13 -13.18 17.52 -12.55
N LEU A 14 -12.74 16.26 -12.40
CA LEU A 14 -13.63 15.10 -12.22
C LEU A 14 -14.26 15.08 -10.82
N SER A 15 -15.42 14.43 -10.70
CA SER A 15 -15.95 14.08 -9.38
C SER A 15 -15.00 13.16 -8.63
N GLU A 16 -15.11 13.11 -7.30
CA GLU A 16 -14.27 12.25 -6.47
C GLU A 16 -14.33 10.78 -6.90
N LYS A 17 -15.52 10.29 -7.23
CA LYS A 17 -15.74 8.92 -7.71
C LYS A 17 -15.04 8.65 -9.04
N GLU A 18 -15.17 9.56 -10.00
CA GLU A 18 -14.53 9.43 -11.32
C GLU A 18 -13.01 9.52 -11.22
N ARG A 19 -12.50 10.43 -10.38
CA ARG A 19 -11.07 10.57 -10.11
C ARG A 19 -10.49 9.31 -9.44
N ALA A 20 -11.20 8.70 -8.49
CA ALA A 20 -10.80 7.45 -7.87
C ALA A 20 -10.71 6.30 -8.90
N ASN A 21 -11.71 6.19 -9.78
CA ASN A 21 -11.70 5.20 -10.86
C ASN A 21 -10.55 5.45 -11.85
N LEU A 22 -10.30 6.71 -12.23
CA LEU A 22 -9.18 7.07 -13.10
C LEU A 22 -7.84 6.69 -12.45
N ALA A 23 -7.65 7.00 -11.16
CA ALA A 23 -6.44 6.65 -10.43
C ALA A 23 -6.21 5.12 -10.39
N ALA A 24 -7.25 4.33 -10.13
CA ALA A 24 -7.16 2.87 -10.14
C ALA A 24 -6.75 2.34 -11.52
N ASN A 25 -7.38 2.83 -12.60
CA ASN A 25 -7.03 2.43 -13.96
C ASN A 25 -5.59 2.80 -14.33
N LEU A 26 -5.13 3.98 -13.92
CA LEU A 26 -3.74 4.39 -14.15
C LEU A 26 -2.78 3.48 -13.39
N LEU A 27 -3.07 3.16 -12.14
CA LEU A 27 -2.26 2.23 -11.34
C LEU A 27 -2.20 0.83 -11.96
N ASP A 28 -3.35 0.28 -12.37
CA ASP A 28 -3.45 -1.03 -13.04
C ASP A 28 -2.75 -1.07 -14.41
N SER A 29 -2.60 0.08 -15.07
CA SER A 29 -1.93 0.18 -16.37
C SER A 29 -0.41 0.14 -16.29
N LEU A 30 0.15 0.38 -15.10
CA LEU A 30 1.58 0.28 -14.89
C LEU A 30 1.97 -1.20 -14.86
N PRO A 31 3.10 -1.60 -15.50
CA PRO A 31 3.67 -2.90 -15.22
C PRO A 31 3.89 -2.99 -13.71
N GLY A 32 3.74 -4.19 -13.12
CA GLY A 32 3.97 -4.45 -11.69
C GLY A 32 5.43 -4.27 -11.28
N ILE A 33 5.97 -3.09 -11.56
CA ILE A 33 7.21 -2.57 -11.05
C ILE A 33 6.83 -2.07 -9.66
N LEU A 34 7.15 -2.90 -8.67
CA LEU A 34 7.38 -2.42 -7.33
C LEU A 34 8.47 -1.37 -7.45
N SER A 35 8.10 -0.09 -7.54
CA SER A 35 9.10 0.97 -7.45
C SER A 35 9.71 0.87 -6.06
N ASP A 36 11.03 0.73 -5.98
CA ASP A 36 11.77 0.72 -4.72
C ASP A 36 11.71 2.08 -3.99
N ASP A 37 11.03 3.08 -4.57
CA ASP A 37 10.80 4.40 -3.95
C ASP A 37 10.01 4.30 -2.63
N ASP A 38 9.18 3.28 -2.47
CA ASP A 38 8.42 3.02 -1.23
C ASP A 38 9.27 2.26 -0.19
N GLU A 39 10.56 2.08 -0.47
CA GLU A 39 11.53 1.33 0.32
C GLU A 39 11.06 -0.09 0.66
N GLY A 40 10.11 -0.69 -0.08
CA GLY A 40 9.32 -1.85 0.38
C GLY A 40 10.14 -2.99 0.99
N VAL A 41 11.21 -3.43 0.33
CA VAL A 41 12.11 -4.47 0.88
C VAL A 41 12.97 -3.93 2.03
N ALA A 42 13.48 -2.70 1.92
CA ALA A 42 14.27 -2.07 2.97
C ALA A 42 13.45 -1.83 4.25
N GLU A 43 12.18 -1.44 4.12
CA GLU A 43 11.23 -1.33 5.23
C GLU A 43 10.89 -2.70 5.81
N ALA A 44 10.68 -3.72 4.98
CA ALA A 44 10.46 -5.08 5.47
C ALA A 44 11.64 -5.58 6.31
N LEU A 45 12.88 -5.32 5.88
CA LEU A 45 14.08 -5.65 6.64
C LEU A 45 14.23 -4.84 7.93
N ARG A 46 13.87 -3.54 7.92
CA ARG A 46 13.84 -2.73 9.15
C ARG A 46 12.83 -3.26 10.16
N ARG A 47 11.62 -3.59 9.70
CA ARG A 47 10.55 -4.16 10.53
C ARG A 47 10.95 -5.48 11.16
N ASP A 48 11.66 -6.32 10.41
CA ASP A 48 12.19 -7.59 10.90
C ASP A 48 13.22 -7.37 12.01
N ALA A 49 14.21 -6.49 11.77
CA ALA A 49 15.23 -6.14 12.76
C ALA A 49 14.64 -5.48 14.02
N ASP A 50 13.66 -4.59 13.87
CA ASP A 50 12.95 -3.97 15.00
C ASP A 50 12.17 -5.01 15.82
N GLY A 51 11.56 -6.00 15.16
CA GLY A 51 10.88 -7.12 15.81
C GLY A 51 11.84 -8.02 16.60
N GLU A 52 13.03 -8.30 16.06
CA GLU A 52 14.09 -9.02 16.78
C GLU A 52 14.60 -8.22 17.99
N ALA A 53 14.78 -6.91 17.84
CA ALA A 53 15.26 -6.02 18.89
C ALA A 53 14.22 -5.80 20.00
N ASN A 54 12.93 -5.81 19.65
CA ASN A 54 11.83 -5.64 20.60
C ASN A 54 10.70 -6.67 20.40
N PRO A 55 10.89 -7.92 20.90
CA PRO A 55 9.91 -8.99 20.74
C PRO A 55 8.53 -8.67 21.33
N ALA A 56 8.43 -7.73 22.27
CA ALA A 56 7.16 -7.32 22.88
C ALA A 56 6.24 -6.54 21.91
N GLN A 57 6.76 -6.06 20.78
CA GLN A 57 5.96 -5.43 19.71
C GLN A 57 5.42 -6.45 18.69
N ALA A 58 5.88 -7.70 18.75
CA ALA A 58 5.41 -8.78 17.92
C ALA A 58 4.42 -9.68 18.68
N ILE A 59 3.62 -10.43 17.93
CA ILE A 59 2.81 -11.53 18.47
C ILE A 59 3.24 -12.83 17.79
N SER A 60 3.12 -13.93 18.52
CA SER A 60 3.33 -15.25 17.92
C SER A 60 2.25 -15.55 16.88
N LEU A 61 2.57 -16.49 15.97
CA LEU A 61 1.60 -16.97 14.99
C LEU A 61 0.34 -17.54 15.68
N ALA A 62 0.50 -18.24 16.80
CA ALA A 62 -0.61 -18.78 17.57
C ALA A 62 -1.54 -17.69 18.14
N GLU A 63 -0.98 -16.58 18.61
CA GLU A 63 -1.75 -15.42 19.08
C GLU A 63 -2.48 -14.73 17.93
N LEU A 64 -1.84 -14.60 16.76
CA LEU A 64 -2.48 -14.07 15.56
C LEU A 64 -3.68 -14.94 15.15
N ASP A 65 -3.50 -16.25 15.10
CA ASP A 65 -4.56 -17.19 14.74
C ASP A 65 -5.75 -17.12 15.70
N SER A 66 -5.47 -17.05 17.01
CA SER A 66 -6.48 -16.88 18.04
C SER A 66 -7.30 -15.60 17.85
N GLN A 67 -6.63 -14.47 17.56
CA GLN A 67 -7.31 -13.20 17.29
C GLN A 67 -8.16 -13.23 16.02
N ILE A 68 -7.69 -13.88 14.95
CA ILE A 68 -8.46 -14.02 13.71
C ILE A 68 -9.72 -14.86 13.95
N GLN A 69 -9.60 -15.96 14.69
CA GLN A 69 -10.75 -16.80 15.05
C GLN A 69 -11.77 -16.03 15.89
N ALA A 70 -11.31 -15.26 16.88
CA ALA A 70 -12.17 -14.44 17.75
C ALA A 70 -12.93 -13.33 17.00
N ARG A 71 -12.42 -12.85 15.86
CA ARG A 71 -13.12 -11.86 15.01
C ARG A 71 -14.19 -12.48 14.11
N ARG A 72 -14.15 -13.79 13.89
CA ARG A 72 -15.04 -14.52 12.97
C ARG A 72 -16.18 -15.24 13.67
N GLY A 73 -16.06 -15.49 14.98
CA GLY A 73 -17.13 -16.03 15.84
C GLY A 73 -18.04 -14.93 16.37
#